data_AF-A0A955F5K7-F1
#
_entry.id   AF-A0A955F5K7-F1
#
_cell.length_a   1.000
_cell.length_b   1.000
_cell.length_c   1.000
_cell.angle_alpha   90.00
_cell.angle_beta   90.00
_cell.angle_gamma   90.00
#
_symmetry.space_group_name_H-M   'P 1'
#
loop_
_entity.id
_entity.type
_entity.pdbx_description
1 polymer ?
#
loop_
_entity_poly.entity_id
_entity_poly.type
_entity_poly.pdbx_seq_one_letter_code
_entity_poly.pdbx_strand_id
1 'polypeptide(L)'
;MAKNSTKKPGRPMRLTDVEKKDILARVARGERAPAIAEAIDRSYPTVLKFIKNEGVGKVRAKAPAASKVPMAGLAKQTERLRLARVRFESALTELLEAQAAAATEGLRDRLSDLI
;
A
#
# COMPACT_ATOMS: atom_id res chain seq x y z
N MET A 1 -27.86 -46.17 -41.47
CA MET A 1 -26.62 -45.37 -41.39
C MET A 1 -26.98 -43.96 -40.92
N ALA A 2 -26.72 -43.65 -39.64
CA ALA A 2 -27.01 -42.33 -39.06
C ALA A 2 -25.86 -41.37 -39.38
N LYS A 3 -26.17 -40.19 -39.91
CA LYS A 3 -25.18 -39.16 -40.28
C LYS A 3 -24.71 -38.45 -39.01
N ASN A 4 -23.45 -38.68 -38.60
CA ASN A 4 -22.78 -37.91 -37.57
C ASN A 4 -22.67 -36.44 -38.00
N SER A 5 -23.42 -35.55 -37.34
CA SER A 5 -23.26 -34.11 -37.51
C SER A 5 -21.91 -33.69 -36.96
N THR A 6 -20.97 -33.37 -37.84
CA THR A 6 -19.68 -32.78 -37.49
C THR A 6 -19.90 -31.36 -36.98
N LYS A 7 -20.08 -31.23 -35.66
CA LYS A 7 -20.11 -29.97 -34.94
C LYS A 7 -18.73 -29.33 -35.09
N LYS A 8 -18.55 -28.48 -36.11
CA LYS A 8 -17.31 -27.69 -36.30
C LYS A 8 -17.04 -26.96 -34.99
N PRO A 9 -15.84 -27.07 -34.38
CA PRO A 9 -15.54 -26.31 -33.18
C PRO A 9 -15.63 -24.82 -33.53
N GLY A 10 -16.63 -24.15 -32.97
CA GLY A 10 -16.85 -22.73 -33.20
C GLY A 10 -15.58 -21.95 -32.90
N ARG A 11 -15.32 -20.90 -33.70
CA ARG A 11 -14.18 -20.00 -33.48
C ARG A 11 -14.06 -19.69 -31.98
N PRO A 12 -12.84 -19.73 -31.39
CA PRO A 12 -12.66 -19.34 -30.00
C PRO A 12 -13.21 -17.93 -29.81
N MET A 13 -14.18 -17.81 -28.91
CA MET A 13 -14.85 -16.55 -28.60
C MET A 13 -13.78 -15.57 -28.13
N ARG A 14 -13.61 -14.48 -28.87
CA ARG A 14 -12.62 -13.45 -28.54
C ARG A 14 -13.10 -12.68 -27.31
N LEU A 15 -12.16 -12.29 -26.46
CA LEU A 15 -12.44 -11.36 -25.36
C LEU A 15 -12.97 -10.04 -25.94
N THR A 16 -14.07 -9.56 -25.39
CA THR A 16 -14.66 -8.25 -25.65
C THR A 16 -13.81 -7.16 -25.00
N ASP A 17 -13.93 -5.92 -25.47
CA ASP A 17 -13.14 -4.81 -24.92
C ASP A 17 -13.52 -4.48 -23.47
N VAL A 18 -14.75 -4.79 -23.05
CA VAL A 18 -15.18 -4.68 -21.65
C VAL A 18 -14.46 -5.71 -20.78
N GLU A 19 -14.45 -6.99 -21.20
CA GLU A 19 -13.74 -8.06 -20.48
C GLU A 19 -12.23 -7.78 -20.41
N LYS A 20 -11.61 -7.28 -21.49
CA LYS A 20 -10.19 -6.89 -21.48
C LYS A 20 -9.89 -5.82 -20.43
N LYS A 21 -10.72 -4.79 -20.35
CA LYS A 21 -10.57 -3.71 -19.35
C LYS A 21 -10.74 -4.26 -17.93
N ASP A 22 -11.70 -5.14 -17.70
CA ASP A 22 -11.91 -5.76 -16.38
C ASP A 22 -10.73 -6.66 -15.97
N ILE A 23 -10.22 -7.49 -16.90
CA ILE A 23 -9.03 -8.30 -16.66
C ILE A 23 -7.82 -7.41 -16.28
N LEU A 24 -7.56 -6.33 -17.01
CA LEU A 24 -6.44 -5.43 -16.72
C LEU A 24 -6.61 -4.74 -15.36
N ALA A 25 -7.82 -4.32 -14.99
CA ALA A 25 -8.10 -3.72 -13.69
C ALA A 25 -7.86 -4.70 -12.54
N ARG A 26 -8.33 -5.95 -12.68
CA ARG A 26 -8.12 -7.03 -11.70
C ARG A 26 -6.64 -7.39 -11.55
N VAL A 27 -5.91 -7.49 -12.65
CA VAL A 27 -4.45 -7.70 -12.64
C VAL A 27 -3.73 -6.55 -11.93
N ALA A 28 -4.12 -5.29 -12.18
CA ALA A 28 -3.54 -4.13 -11.51
C ALA A 28 -3.79 -4.12 -9.99
N ARG A 29 -4.89 -4.72 -9.53
CA ARG A 29 -5.18 -4.96 -8.10
C ARG A 29 -4.42 -6.15 -7.50
N GLY A 30 -3.70 -6.92 -8.32
CA GLY A 30 -2.94 -8.09 -7.87
C GLY A 30 -3.75 -9.40 -7.85
N GLU A 31 -4.95 -9.44 -8.45
CA GLU A 31 -5.72 -10.68 -8.59
C GLU A 31 -5.00 -11.66 -9.54
N ARG A 32 -5.05 -12.96 -9.22
CA ARG A 32 -4.39 -14.01 -10.02
C ARG A 32 -5.27 -14.46 -11.18
N ALA A 33 -4.63 -14.83 -12.28
CA ALA A 33 -5.28 -15.25 -13.53
C ALA A 33 -6.39 -16.34 -13.38
N PRO A 34 -6.28 -17.36 -12.49
CA PRO A 34 -7.36 -18.33 -12.28
C PRO A 34 -8.64 -17.69 -11.72
N ALA A 35 -8.51 -16.86 -10.68
CA ALA A 35 -9.64 -16.17 -10.06
C ALA A 35 -10.30 -15.18 -11.02
N ILE A 36 -9.51 -14.51 -11.86
CA ILE A 36 -10.03 -13.62 -12.90
C ILE A 36 -10.83 -14.41 -13.93
N ALA A 37 -10.33 -15.59 -14.35
CA ALA A 37 -10.98 -16.43 -15.34
C ALA A 37 -12.34 -16.96 -14.86
N GLU A 38 -12.41 -17.38 -13.59
CA GLU A 38 -13.67 -17.76 -12.94
C GLU A 38 -14.66 -16.58 -12.87
N ALA A 39 -14.17 -15.38 -12.50
CA ALA A 39 -15.03 -14.22 -12.33
C ALA A 39 -15.70 -13.71 -13.62
N ILE A 40 -15.06 -13.92 -14.77
CA ILE A 40 -15.57 -13.47 -16.08
C ILE A 40 -16.14 -14.62 -16.92
N ASP A 41 -16.26 -15.82 -16.35
CA ASP A 41 -16.71 -17.05 -17.02
C ASP A 41 -15.98 -17.32 -18.34
N ARG A 42 -14.64 -17.21 -18.30
CA ARG A 42 -13.77 -17.48 -19.46
C ARG A 42 -12.75 -18.55 -19.14
N SER A 43 -12.29 -19.21 -20.21
CA SER A 43 -11.24 -20.21 -20.06
C SER A 43 -9.94 -19.58 -19.53
N TYR A 44 -9.35 -20.21 -18.52
CA TYR A 44 -8.07 -19.82 -17.96
C TYR A 44 -6.98 -19.60 -19.04
N PRO A 45 -6.81 -20.49 -20.05
CA PRO A 45 -5.82 -20.27 -21.11
C PRO A 45 -6.04 -18.97 -21.90
N THR A 46 -7.30 -18.57 -22.14
CA THR A 46 -7.63 -17.33 -22.84
C THR A 46 -7.20 -16.10 -22.03
N VAL A 47 -7.54 -16.08 -20.74
CA VAL A 47 -7.19 -15.00 -19.81
C VAL A 47 -5.68 -14.92 -19.60
N LEU A 48 -5.03 -16.06 -19.37
CA LEU A 48 -3.58 -16.11 -19.19
C LEU A 48 -2.83 -15.62 -20.43
N LYS A 49 -3.27 -16.02 -21.64
CA LYS A 49 -2.67 -15.55 -22.90
C LYS A 49 -2.86 -14.04 -23.07
N PHE A 50 -4.03 -13.51 -22.72
CA PHE A 50 -4.28 -12.07 -22.74
C PHE A 50 -3.39 -11.32 -21.74
N ILE A 51 -3.29 -11.78 -20.49
CA ILE A 51 -2.43 -11.18 -19.46
C ILE A 51 -0.95 -11.26 -19.87
N LYS A 52 -0.51 -12.36 -20.48
CA LYS A 52 0.88 -12.48 -20.97
C LYS A 52 1.17 -11.49 -22.10
N ASN A 53 0.22 -11.29 -23.01
CA ASN A 53 0.38 -10.41 -24.17
C ASN A 53 0.23 -8.92 -23.82
N GLU A 54 -0.70 -8.55 -22.93
CA GLU A 54 -1.02 -7.16 -22.59
C GLU A 54 -0.64 -6.79 -21.15
N GLY A 55 -0.89 -7.69 -20.19
CA GLY A 55 -0.66 -7.49 -18.76
C GLY A 55 0.81 -7.36 -18.37
N VAL A 56 1.73 -8.16 -18.91
CA VAL A 56 3.14 -8.12 -18.49
C VAL A 56 3.96 -7.06 -19.25
N GLY A 57 3.62 -6.80 -20.52
CA GLY A 57 4.33 -5.84 -21.37
C GLY A 57 3.90 -4.38 -21.18
N LYS A 58 2.63 -4.13 -20.85
CA LYS A 58 2.09 -2.76 -20.66
C LYS A 58 1.71 -2.43 -19.21
N VAL A 59 1.51 -3.44 -18.36
CA VAL A 59 1.24 -3.28 -16.91
C VAL A 59 2.45 -3.64 -16.05
N ARG A 60 3.67 -3.58 -16.62
CA ARG A 60 4.72 -2.85 -15.89
C ARG A 60 4.17 -1.43 -15.77
N ALA A 61 3.36 -1.26 -14.72
CA ALA A 61 3.03 0.01 -14.17
C ALA A 61 4.29 0.84 -14.32
N LYS A 62 4.12 2.01 -14.92
CA LYS A 62 4.97 3.14 -14.60
C LYS A 62 5.07 3.12 -13.07
N ALA A 63 6.08 2.43 -12.53
CA ALA A 63 6.44 2.53 -11.13
C ALA A 63 6.45 4.03 -10.92
N PRO A 64 5.63 4.58 -10.00
CA PRO A 64 5.49 6.02 -9.87
C PRO A 64 6.91 6.55 -9.85
N ALA A 65 7.27 7.24 -10.94
CA ALA A 65 8.66 7.37 -11.41
C ALA A 65 9.49 7.64 -10.18
N ALA A 66 10.32 6.65 -9.77
CA ALA A 66 10.89 6.51 -8.43
C ALA A 66 10.92 7.88 -7.80
N SER A 67 9.93 8.16 -6.93
CA SER A 67 9.63 9.52 -6.46
C SER A 67 10.96 10.21 -6.32
N LYS A 68 11.19 11.25 -7.12
CA LYS A 68 12.40 12.07 -7.02
C LYS A 68 12.28 12.80 -5.69
N VAL A 69 12.30 12.07 -4.58
CA VAL A 69 12.54 12.63 -3.28
C VAL A 69 13.94 13.17 -3.44
N PRO A 70 14.12 14.50 -3.47
CA PRO A 70 15.46 15.03 -3.52
C PRO A 70 16.13 14.50 -2.26
N MET A 71 17.11 13.60 -2.39
CA MET A 71 17.84 13.03 -1.25
C MET A 71 18.43 14.14 -0.37
N ALA A 72 18.74 15.29 -0.99
CA ALA A 72 19.13 16.52 -0.32
C ALA A 72 18.05 17.11 0.61
N GLY A 73 16.76 16.92 0.30
CA GLY A 73 15.63 17.32 1.14
C GLY A 73 15.41 16.36 2.31
N LEU A 74 15.60 15.05 2.10
CA LEU A 74 15.51 14.05 3.17
C LEU A 74 16.54 14.28 4.26
N ALA A 75 17.79 14.55 3.92
CA ALA A 75 18.84 14.82 4.90
C ALA A 75 18.52 16.04 5.80
N LYS A 76 17.94 17.10 5.21
CA LYS A 76 17.48 18.27 5.98
C LYS A 76 16.28 17.95 6.85
N GLN A 77 15.38 17.08 6.38
CA GLN A 77 14.19 16.68 7.12
C GLN A 77 14.54 15.75 8.30
N THR A 78 15.48 14.83 8.12
CA THR A 78 15.99 13.96 9.20
C THR A 78 16.72 14.77 10.26
N GLU A 79 17.51 15.77 9.86
CA GLU A 79 18.21 16.63 10.82
C GLU A 79 17.23 17.52 11.60
N ARG A 80 16.21 18.07 10.94
CA ARG A 80 15.11 18.78 11.62
C ARG A 80 14.35 17.88 12.60
N LEU A 81 14.09 16.63 12.21
CA LEU A 81 13.42 15.66 13.08
C LEU A 81 14.28 15.30 14.31
N ARG A 82 15.59 15.14 14.12
CA ARG A 82 16.56 14.89 15.19
C ARG A 82 16.59 16.06 16.19
N LEU A 83 16.67 17.30 15.70
CA LEU A 83 16.66 18.50 16.54
C LEU A 83 15.32 18.68 17.28
N ALA A 84 14.19 18.41 16.60
CA ALA A 84 12.87 18.46 17.23
C ALA A 84 12.74 17.43 18.36
N ARG A 85 13.27 16.22 18.15
CA ARG A 85 13.30 15.17 19.17
C ARG A 85 14.12 15.57 20.39
N VAL A 86 15.34 16.11 20.19
CA VAL A 86 16.19 16.55 21.31
C VAL A 86 15.48 17.65 22.12
N ARG A 87 14.88 18.63 21.45
CA ARG A 87 14.13 19.70 22.15
C ARG A 87 12.94 19.18 22.93
N PHE A 88 12.24 18.19 22.38
CA PHE A 88 11.12 17.55 23.06
C PHE A 88 11.58 16.78 24.30
N GLU A 89 12.67 16.01 24.19
CA GLU A 89 13.24 15.27 25.32
C GLU A 89 13.74 16.23 26.42
N SER A 90 14.37 17.35 26.06
CA SER A 90 14.76 18.39 27.02
C SER A 90 13.55 19.04 27.70
N ALA A 91 12.50 19.41 26.94
CA ALA A 91 11.29 20.01 27.50
C ALA A 91 10.54 19.04 28.43
N LEU A 92 10.51 17.74 28.11
CA LEU A 92 9.95 16.74 29.02
C LEU A 92 10.76 16.63 30.32
N THR A 93 12.08 16.74 30.22
CA THR A 93 12.96 16.69 31.41
C THR A 93 12.71 17.89 32.31
N GLU A 94 12.66 19.10 31.74
CA GLU A 94 12.34 20.34 32.48
C GLU A 94 10.95 20.27 33.14
N LEU A 95 9.96 19.69 32.46
CA LEU A 95 8.62 19.55 33.01
C LEU A 95 8.56 18.54 34.16
N LEU A 96 9.32 17.44 34.06
CA LEU A 96 9.43 16.45 35.13
C LEU A 96 10.18 17.02 36.35
N GLU A 97 11.24 17.80 36.12
CA GLU A 97 11.97 18.49 37.19
C GLU A 97 11.09 19.55 37.87
N ALA A 98 10.33 20.32 37.11
CA ALA A 98 9.39 21.30 37.65
C ALA A 98 8.28 20.63 38.48
N GLN A 99 7.76 19.48 38.05
CA GLN A 99 6.79 18.70 38.83
C GLN A 99 7.40 18.12 40.11
N ALA A 100 8.65 17.62 40.04
CA ALA A 100 9.35 17.12 41.22
C ALA A 100 9.61 18.23 42.24
N ALA A 101 10.04 19.42 41.78
CA ALA A 101 10.25 20.59 42.63
C ALA A 101 8.94 21.04 43.31
N ALA A 102 7.85 21.17 42.54
CA ALA A 102 6.54 21.55 43.07
C ALA A 102 5.99 20.52 44.07
N ALA A 103 6.23 19.22 43.86
CA ALA A 103 5.84 18.17 44.80
C ALA A 103 6.64 18.25 46.12
N THR A 104 7.93 18.59 46.06
CA THR A 104 8.76 18.74 47.26
C THR A 104 8.43 19.99 48.07
N GLU A 105 8.12 21.12 47.43
CA GLU A 105 7.66 22.33 48.13
C GLU A 105 6.30 22.11 48.79
N GLY A 106 5.34 21.52 48.08
CA GLY A 106 4.02 21.20 48.65
C GLY A 106 4.06 20.20 49.80
N LEU A 107 5.03 19.27 49.82
CA LEU A 107 5.26 18.36 50.94
C LEU A 107 5.89 19.11 52.14
N ARG A 108 6.82 20.03 51.87
CA ARG A 108 7.49 20.84 52.89
C ARG A 108 6.51 21.78 53.60
N ASP A 109 5.65 22.47 52.85
CA ASP A 109 4.64 23.37 53.42
C ASP A 109 3.66 22.61 54.32
N ARG A 110 3.21 21.43 53.88
CA ARG A 110 2.33 20.55 54.68
C ARG A 110 2.99 20.02 55.95
N LEU A 111 4.30 19.75 55.92
CA LEU A 111 5.06 19.34 57.09
C LEU A 111 5.31 20.51 58.04
N SER A 112 5.47 21.73 57.52
CA SER A 112 5.61 22.94 58.33
C SER A 112 4.31 23.33 59.04
N ASP A 113 3.13 23.03 58.48
CA ASP A 113 1.83 23.22 59.15
C ASP A 113 1.56 22.19 60.27
N LEU A 114 2.36 21.12 60.36
CA LEU A 114 2.20 20.01 61.31
C LEU A 114 3.09 20.12 62.57
N ILE A 115 4.01 21.09 62.62
CA ILE A 115 4.95 21.34 63.75
C ILE A 115 4.59 22.67 64.41
#